data_AF-A0A3B0WU81-F1
#
_entry.id   AF-A0A3B0WU81-F1
#
_cell.length_a   1.000
_cell.length_b   1.000
_cell.length_c   1.000
_cell.angle_alpha   90.00
_cell.angle_beta   90.00
_cell.angle_gamma   90.00
#
_symmetry.space_group_name_H-M   'P 1'
#
loop_
_entity.id
_entity.type
_entity.pdbx_description
1 polymer ?
#
loop_
_entity_poly.entity_id
_entity_poly.type
_entity_poly.pdbx_seq_one_letter_code
_entity_poly.pdbx_strand_id
1 'polypeptide(L)' 'MPLPEPAGMSESPVFVLHNESGDNNSNVISVAGIFTPYRDKNDILSATDIQHVLNAINQYEK' A
#
# COMPACT_ATOMS: atom_id res chain seq x y z
N MET A 1 -19.54 -18.08 -9.78
CA MET A 1 -19.02 -17.04 -10.70
C MET A 1 -17.79 -16.47 -10.02
N PRO A 2 -16.56 -16.57 -10.58
CA PRO A 2 -15.40 -15.96 -9.96
C PRO A 2 -15.60 -14.44 -9.89
N LEU A 3 -15.29 -13.84 -8.74
CA LEU A 3 -15.30 -12.39 -8.57
C LEU A 3 -14.35 -11.77 -9.61
N PRO A 4 -14.73 -10.64 -10.25
CA PRO A 4 -13.85 -9.99 -11.21
C PRO A 4 -12.50 -9.68 -10.55
N GLU A 5 -11.40 -10.02 -11.24
CA GLU A 5 -10.09 -9.54 -10.85
C GLU A 5 -10.14 -8.00 -10.78
N PRO A 6 -9.49 -7.35 -9.79
CA PRO A 6 -9.32 -5.90 -9.79
C PRO A 6 -8.33 -5.51 -10.90
N ALA A 7 -8.73 -5.69 -12.15
CA ALA A 7 -7.99 -5.30 -13.33
C ALA A 7 -7.84 -3.78 -13.32
N GLY A 8 -6.61 -3.29 -13.37
CA GLY A 8 -6.31 -1.86 -13.40
C GLY A 8 -5.99 -1.20 -12.07
N MET A 9 -5.91 -1.94 -10.95
CA MET A 9 -5.46 -1.40 -9.67
C MET A 9 -3.94 -1.51 -9.45
N SER A 10 -3.21 -2.14 -10.38
CA SER A 10 -1.74 -2.20 -10.31
C SER A 10 -1.15 -0.80 -10.13
N GLU A 11 -0.15 -0.68 -9.27
CA GLU A 11 0.55 0.58 -8.98
C GLU A 11 -0.27 1.61 -8.20
N SER A 12 -1.52 1.28 -7.83
CA SER A 12 -2.33 2.16 -7.00
C SER A 12 -1.76 2.28 -5.58
N PRO A 13 -1.71 3.49 -5.00
CA PRO A 13 -1.26 3.68 -3.63
C PRO A 13 -2.23 3.01 -2.63
N VAL A 14 -1.66 2.29 -1.67
CA VAL A 14 -2.35 1.78 -0.48
C VAL A 14 -2.16 2.80 0.63
N PHE A 15 -3.28 3.37 1.09
CA PHE A 15 -3.27 4.39 2.15
C PHE A 15 -3.56 3.78 3.51
N VAL A 16 -2.87 4.26 4.54
CA VAL A 16 -3.21 4.02 5.94
C VAL A 16 -3.64 5.34 6.56
N LEU A 17 -4.76 5.28 7.28
CA LEU A 17 -5.29 6.40 8.05
C LEU A 17 -4.73 6.29 9.47
N HIS A 18 -3.93 7.28 9.86
CA HIS A 18 -3.45 7.37 11.23
C HIS A 18 -4.39 8.28 12.02
N ASN A 19 -4.98 7.72 13.07
CA ASN A 19 -5.60 8.53 14.12
C ASN A 19 -4.46 8.96 15.05
N GLU A 20 -3.94 10.18 14.86
CA GLU A 20 -2.98 10.73 15.82
C GLU A 20 -3.72 11.00 17.14
N SER A 21 -3.33 10.26 18.18
CA SER A 21 -3.90 10.38 19.52
C SER A 21 -3.55 11.74 20.12
N GLY A 22 -4.43 12.72 19.93
CA GLY A 22 -4.28 14.07 20.49
C GLY A 22 -5.13 15.13 19.80
N ASP A 23 -5.52 14.91 18.55
CA ASP A 23 -6.34 15.86 17.79
C ASP A 23 -7.37 15.10 16.94
N ASN A 24 -8.63 15.11 17.37
CA ASN A 24 -9.72 14.33 16.77
C ASN A 24 -10.05 14.75 15.32
N ASN A 25 -9.37 15.77 14.79
CA ASN A 25 -9.52 16.31 13.44
C ASN A 25 -8.28 16.16 12.55
N SER A 26 -7.15 15.63 13.06
CA SER A 26 -5.93 15.47 12.27
C SER A 26 -5.81 14.02 11.75
N ASN A 27 -6.47 13.73 10.64
CA ASN A 27 -6.27 12.48 9.92
C ASN A 27 -5.04 12.62 9.03
N VAL A 28 -3.92 12.01 9.42
CA VAL A 28 -2.75 11.91 8.54
C VAL A 28 -2.97 10.73 7.59
N ILE A 29 -2.98 11.02 6.29
CA ILE A 29 -3.04 10.01 5.23
C ILE A 29 -1.59 9.71 4.82
N SER A 30 -1.12 8.51 5.13
CA SER A 30 0.21 8.05 4.70
C SER A 30 0.07 6.95 3.66
N VAL A 31 0.93 6.99 2.64
CA VAL A 31 1.06 5.86 1.70
C VAL A 31 1.85 4.78 2.44
N ALA A 32 1.26 3.60 2.61
CA ALA A 32 1.90 2.45 3.24
C ALA A 32 2.50 1.47 2.22
N GLY A 33 1.97 1.46 0.99
CA GLY A 33 2.46 0.57 -0.03
C GLY A 33 1.91 0.87 -1.41
N ILE A 34 2.38 0.10 -2.39
CA ILE A 34 1.90 0.13 -3.77
C ILE A 34 1.21 -1.21 -4.05
N PHE A 35 -0.04 -1.17 -4.49
CA PHE A 35 -0.80 -2.37 -4.81
C PHE A 35 -0.12 -3.16 -5.93
N THR A 36 0.12 -4.44 -5.68
CA THR A 36 0.63 -5.37 -6.68
C THR A 36 -0.45 -6.41 -6.96
N PRO A 37 -0.85 -6.59 -8.24
CA PRO A 37 -1.93 -7.49 -8.60
C PRO A 37 -1.43 -8.94 -8.56
N TYR A 38 -1.12 -9.44 -7.37
CA TYR A 38 -0.90 -10.84 -7.09
C TYR A 38 -1.96 -11.30 -6.09
N ARG A 39 -2.92 -12.09 -6.57
CA ARG A 39 -3.97 -12.70 -5.76
C ARG A 39 -3.57 -14.15 -5.50
N ASP A 40 -3.34 -14.48 -4.24
CA ASP A 40 -3.16 -15.88 -3.85
C ASP A 40 -4.52 -16.60 -3.88
N LYS A 41 -4.50 -17.94 -3.90
CA LYS A 41 -5.67 -18.85 -3.87
C LYS A 41 -6.65 -18.61 -2.71
N ASN A 42 -6.27 -17.78 -1.74
CA ASN A 42 -7.05 -17.41 -0.57
C ASN A 42 -7.70 -16.01 -0.67
N ASP A 43 -7.75 -15.42 -1.88
CA ASP A 43 -8.26 -14.06 -2.10
C ASP A 43 -7.49 -12.95 -1.35
N ILE A 44 -6.25 -13.23 -0.95
CA ILE A 44 -5.36 -12.25 -0.32
C ILE A 44 -4.79 -11.34 -1.39
N LEU A 45 -4.95 -10.02 -1.19
CA LEU A 45 -4.36 -8.98 -2.02
C LEU A 45 -2.98 -8.61 -1.49
N SER A 46 -2.01 -8.46 -2.38
CA SER A 46 -0.63 -8.13 -2.05
C SER A 46 -0.33 -6.66 -2.31
N ALA A 47 0.55 -6.08 -1.49
CA ALA A 47 1.09 -4.74 -1.70
C ALA A 47 2.59 -4.74 -1.41
N THR A 48 3.34 -3.93 -2.15
CA THR A 48 4.76 -3.67 -1.89
C THR A 48 4.87 -2.61 -0.81
N ASP A 49 5.58 -2.90 0.27
CA ASP A 49 5.86 -1.94 1.35
C ASP A 49 6.71 -0.77 0.83
N ILE A 50 6.16 0.45 0.92
CA ILE A 50 6.84 1.66 0.43
C ILE A 50 8.10 1.97 1.24
N GLN A 51 8.15 1.67 2.54
CA GLN A 51 9.29 1.97 3.40
C GLN A 51 10.49 1.10 3.01
N HIS A 52 10.23 -0.16 2.66
CA HIS A 52 11.26 -1.04 2.14
C HIS A 52 11.85 -0.51 0.83
N VAL A 53 11.00 -0.03 -0.10
CA VAL A 53 11.44 0.56 -1.37
C VAL A 53 12.25 1.84 -1.17
N LEU A 54 11.78 2.76 -0.32
CA LEU A 54 12.49 4.01 -0.03
C LEU A 54 13.87 3.74 0.57
N ASN A 55 13.97 2.76 1.48
CA ASN A 55 15.25 2.35 2.06
C ASN A 55 16.21 1.80 1.00
N ALA A 56 15.72 0.99 0.06
CA ALA A 56 16.54 0.47 -1.03
C ALA A 56 17.02 1.58 -1.99
N ILE A 57 16.16 2.53 -2.35
CA ILE A 57 16.52 3.67 -3.21
C ILE A 57 17.59 4.53 -2.54
N ASN A 58 17.38 4.89 -1.27
CA ASN A 58 18.33 5.72 -0.50
C ASN A 58 19.70 5.05 -0.32
N GLN A 59 19.79 3.72 -0.43
CA GLN A 59 21.05 2.99 -0.42
C GLN A 59 21.72 2.97 -1.79
N TYR A 60 20.95 3.01 -2.87
CA TYR A 60 21.47 3.00 -4.24
C TYR A 60 22.02 4.36 -4.69
N GLU A 61 21.54 5.46 -4.09
CA GLU A 61 22.01 6.82 -4.40
C GLU A 61 23.28 7.25 -3.61
N LYS A 62 23.90 6.34 -2.85
CA LYS A 62 25.16 6.57 -2.11
C LYS A 62 26.33 5.84 -2.75
#